data_AF-A0A1Y3N6M1-F1
#
_entry.id   AF-A0A1Y3N6M1-F1
#
_cell.length_a   1.000
_cell.length_b   1.000
_cell.length_c   1.000
_cell.angle_alpha   90.00
_cell.angle_beta   90.00
_cell.angle_gamma   90.00
#
_symmetry.space_group_name_H-M   'P 1'
#
loop_
_entity.id
_entity.type
_entity.pdbx_description
1 polymer ?
#
loop_
_entity_poly.entity_id
_entity_poly.type
_entity_poly.pdbx_seq_one_letter_code
_entity_poly.pdbx_strand_id
1 'polypeptide(L)'
;MTYLPGESERLLTSTIDDLKKIQYNIRYGKYKAPPSVEIGILHDLILQPSCKRKSQEECDSREFNQEIELPLDDLINYYISVSEAYITNNLNNNFTDYYDLRSCSKTISNIKEDKELQLQEKLQEDIIYGLERFDHIIIEELKHKNISSIEITAILLVVCFTINIMVYKIKIKSVMNEKKHEMNDLITLAFMIPREVINKVPPYKK
;
A
#
# COMPACT_ATOMS: atom_id res chain seq x y z
N MET A 1 -20.52 34.21 -17.67
CA MET A 1 -21.01 33.28 -16.64
C MET A 1 -21.44 34.11 -15.47
N THR A 2 -22.74 34.11 -15.15
CA THR A 2 -23.27 34.84 -14.00
C THR A 2 -23.26 33.86 -12.83
N TYR A 3 -22.35 34.06 -11.87
CA TYR A 3 -22.35 33.27 -10.65
C TYR A 3 -23.61 33.61 -9.85
N LEU A 4 -24.35 32.58 -9.42
CA LEU A 4 -25.50 32.81 -8.54
C LEU A 4 -24.96 33.23 -7.17
N PRO A 5 -25.53 34.27 -6.53
CA PRO A 5 -25.13 34.63 -5.17
C PRO A 5 -25.36 33.43 -4.24
N GLY A 6 -24.35 33.07 -3.44
CA GLY A 6 -24.40 31.88 -2.57
C GLY A 6 -23.85 30.59 -3.19
N GLU A 7 -23.46 30.59 -4.47
CA GLU A 7 -23.01 29.37 -5.15
C GLU A 7 -21.63 28.91 -4.66
N SER A 8 -20.72 29.84 -4.40
CA SER A 8 -19.38 29.55 -3.88
C SER A 8 -19.42 28.95 -2.47
N GLU A 9 -20.28 29.48 -1.61
CA GLU A 9 -20.51 29.01 -0.24
C GLU A 9 -21.14 27.62 -0.25
N ARG A 10 -22.10 27.38 -1.16
CA ARG A 10 -22.69 26.05 -1.36
C ARG A 10 -21.65 25.03 -1.80
N LEU A 11 -20.80 25.38 -2.76
CA LEU A 11 -19.72 24.51 -3.24
C LEU A 11 -18.72 24.19 -2.11
N LEU A 12 -18.30 25.21 -1.36
CA LEU A 12 -17.36 25.04 -0.26
C LEU A 12 -17.95 24.18 0.85
N THR A 13 -19.21 24.41 1.24
CA THR A 13 -19.92 23.60 2.23
C THR A 13 -20.05 22.14 1.78
N SER A 14 -20.46 21.90 0.53
CA SER A 14 -20.53 20.55 -0.03
C SER A 14 -19.19 19.84 0.02
N THR A 15 -18.10 20.56 -0.26
CA THR A 15 -16.76 19.99 -0.28
C THR A 15 -16.28 19.63 1.14
N ILE A 16 -16.60 20.47 2.12
CA ILE A 16 -16.32 20.19 3.54
C ILE A 16 -17.09 18.95 4.01
N ASP A 17 -18.37 18.82 3.65
CA ASP A 17 -19.19 17.66 4.01
C ASP A 17 -18.66 16.37 3.38
N ASP A 18 -18.21 16.44 2.12
CA ASP A 18 -17.55 15.32 1.46
C ASP A 18 -16.25 14.93 2.18
N LEU A 19 -15.43 15.92 2.56
CA LEU A 19 -14.19 15.68 3.31
C LEU A 19 -14.46 15.02 4.66
N LYS A 20 -15.44 15.51 5.43
CA LYS A 20 -15.89 14.90 6.70
C LYS A 20 -16.31 13.46 6.52
N LYS A 21 -17.10 13.20 5.47
CA LYS A 21 -17.58 11.86 5.16
C LYS A 21 -16.43 10.91 4.80
N ILE A 22 -15.47 11.39 4.01
CA ILE A 22 -14.26 10.63 3.67
C ILE A 22 -13.47 10.30 4.93
N GLN A 23 -13.17 11.30 5.76
CA GLN A 23 -12.41 11.12 6.99
C GLN A 23 -13.09 10.14 7.96
N TYR A 24 -14.41 10.27 8.15
CA TYR A 24 -15.19 9.32 8.93
C TYR A 24 -15.08 7.90 8.38
N ASN A 25 -15.25 7.74 7.06
CA ASN A 25 -15.21 6.42 6.43
C ASN A 25 -13.83 5.76 6.52
N ILE A 26 -12.75 6.55 6.45
CA ILE A 26 -11.36 6.07 6.63
C ILE A 26 -11.15 5.62 8.08
N ARG A 27 -11.52 6.47 9.04
CA ARG A 27 -11.33 6.19 10.47
C ARG A 27 -12.07 4.94 10.94
N TYR A 28 -13.26 4.67 10.40
CA TYR A 28 -14.09 3.51 10.76
C TYR A 28 -14.02 2.34 9.77
N GLY A 29 -13.10 2.36 8.80
CA GLY A 29 -12.85 1.20 7.94
C GLY A 29 -13.99 0.82 6.99
N LYS A 30 -14.71 1.79 6.42
CA LYS A 30 -15.86 1.51 5.53
C LYS A 30 -15.47 1.10 4.10
N TYR A 31 -14.21 1.24 3.71
CA TYR A 31 -13.72 0.95 2.35
C TYR A 31 -13.14 -0.46 2.19
N LYS A 32 -13.62 -1.44 2.98
CA LYS A 32 -13.07 -2.81 3.06
C LYS A 32 -11.62 -2.88 3.55
N ALA A 33 -11.08 -1.77 4.03
CA ALA A 33 -9.85 -1.70 4.81
C ALA A 33 -10.22 -1.66 6.30
N PRO A 34 -9.38 -2.18 7.20
CA PRO A 34 -9.56 -1.97 8.62
C PRO A 34 -9.53 -0.46 8.95
N PRO A 35 -10.12 -0.04 10.07
CA PRO A 35 -9.96 1.29 10.63
C PRO A 35 -8.51 1.76 10.55
N SER A 36 -8.29 3.01 10.14
CA SER A 36 -6.93 3.57 10.01
C SER A 36 -6.13 3.49 11.33
N VAL A 37 -6.83 3.60 12.46
CA VAL A 37 -6.29 3.47 13.83
C VAL A 37 -5.87 2.02 14.18
N GLU A 38 -6.36 1.01 13.47
CA GLU A 38 -5.98 -0.39 13.69
C GLU A 38 -4.76 -0.80 12.84
N ILE A 39 -4.35 0.02 11.87
CA ILE A 39 -3.21 -0.25 11.01
C ILE A 39 -1.93 0.18 11.74
N GLY A 40 -1.27 -0.77 12.40
CA GLY A 40 -0.09 -0.49 13.24
C GLY A 40 1.05 0.28 12.56
N ILE A 41 1.29 0.02 11.27
CA ILE A 41 2.33 0.72 10.48
C ILE A 41 2.03 2.21 10.25
N LEU A 42 0.78 2.64 10.46
CA LEU A 42 0.35 4.03 10.28
C LEU A 42 0.21 4.79 11.61
N HIS A 43 0.45 4.14 12.76
CA HIS A 43 0.29 4.76 14.07
C HIS A 43 1.14 6.02 14.24
N ASP A 44 2.38 6.01 13.76
CA ASP A 44 3.27 7.19 13.87
C ASP A 44 2.81 8.36 13.01
N LEU A 45 2.00 8.10 11.98
CA LEU A 45 1.44 9.12 11.11
C LEU A 45 0.09 9.65 11.63
N ILE A 46 -0.75 8.75 12.16
CA ILE A 46 -2.15 9.01 12.54
C ILE A 46 -2.30 9.42 14.00
N LEU A 47 -1.44 8.92 14.89
CA LEU A 47 -1.57 9.13 16.34
C LEU A 47 -0.46 10.00 16.91
N GLN A 48 0.70 10.08 16.25
CA GLN A 48 1.82 10.86 16.74
C GLN A 48 1.96 12.21 16.02
N PRO A 49 2.28 13.27 16.78
CA PRO A 49 2.69 14.54 16.22
C PRO A 49 4.01 14.34 15.46
N SER A 50 4.00 14.59 14.15
CA SER A 50 5.20 14.44 13.33
C SER A 50 5.17 15.33 12.10
N CYS A 51 6.34 15.84 11.72
CA CYS A 51 6.57 16.55 10.47
C CYS A 51 6.13 15.69 9.27
N LYS A 52 5.18 16.20 8.47
CA LYS A 52 4.62 15.50 7.31
C LYS A 52 5.35 15.79 6.00
N ARG A 53 6.21 16.81 5.97
CA ARG A 53 6.95 17.25 4.78
C ARG A 53 8.17 16.37 4.49
N LYS A 54 8.84 16.64 3.36
CA LYS A 54 9.96 15.83 2.87
C LYS A 54 11.22 15.98 3.73
N SER A 55 11.42 17.13 4.37
CA SER A 55 12.57 17.40 5.22
C SER A 55 12.17 18.04 6.55
N GLN A 56 12.96 17.77 7.59
CA GLN A 56 12.78 18.43 8.89
C GLN A 56 13.09 19.93 8.80
N GLU A 57 14.02 20.34 7.92
CA GLU A 57 14.33 21.75 7.67
C GLU A 57 13.12 22.54 7.15
N GLU A 58 12.32 21.96 6.25
CA GLU A 58 11.04 22.54 5.80
C GLU A 58 10.01 22.64 6.94
N CYS A 59 10.11 21.76 7.93
CA CYS A 59 9.26 21.79 9.10
C CYS A 59 9.71 22.86 10.11
N ASP A 60 11.02 23.03 10.28
CA ASP A 60 11.65 23.98 11.20
C ASP A 60 11.63 25.42 10.66
N SER A 61 11.62 25.61 9.34
CA SER A 61 11.61 26.94 8.70
C SER A 61 10.25 27.63 8.75
N ARG A 62 9.25 27.07 9.43
CA ARG A 62 7.91 27.64 9.50
C ARG A 62 7.86 28.78 10.52
N GLU A 63 7.39 29.95 10.08
CA GLU A 63 7.10 31.09 10.96
C GLU A 63 5.85 30.88 11.85
N PHE A 64 5.11 29.78 11.67
CA PHE A 64 3.96 29.44 12.52
C PHE A 64 4.38 28.44 13.60
N ASN A 65 4.13 28.85 14.85
CA ASN A 65 4.44 28.15 16.09
C ASN A 65 4.16 26.64 16.06
N GLN A 66 4.91 25.93 16.88
CA GLN A 66 4.93 24.50 17.24
C GLN A 66 3.56 23.80 17.48
N GLU A 67 2.42 24.46 17.29
CA GLU A 67 1.06 23.93 17.49
C GLU A 67 0.50 23.12 16.31
N ILE A 68 1.19 23.08 15.15
CA ILE A 68 0.68 22.41 13.93
C ILE A 68 1.36 21.05 13.66
N GLU A 69 2.18 20.54 14.58
CA GLU A 69 2.55 19.12 14.55
C GLU A 69 1.40 18.29 15.13
N LEU A 70 0.24 18.33 14.50
CA LEU A 70 -0.89 17.50 14.87
C LEU A 70 -0.78 16.16 14.12
N PRO A 71 -1.30 15.07 14.71
CA PRO A 71 -1.52 13.85 13.95
C PRO A 71 -2.40 14.12 12.72
N LEU A 72 -2.26 13.33 11.65
CA LEU A 72 -2.93 13.62 10.37
C LEU A 72 -4.46 13.74 10.49
N ASP A 73 -5.08 12.92 11.34
CA ASP A 73 -6.52 12.97 11.60
C ASP A 73 -6.93 14.32 12.24
N ASP A 74 -6.12 14.82 13.17
CA ASP A 74 -6.37 16.08 13.87
C ASP A 74 -6.09 17.28 12.98
N LEU A 75 -5.10 17.19 12.07
CA LEU A 75 -4.86 18.19 11.03
C LEU A 75 -6.06 18.36 10.10
N ILE A 76 -6.65 17.25 9.64
CA ILE A 76 -7.83 17.28 8.77
C ILE A 76 -9.03 17.87 9.51
N ASN A 77 -9.24 17.49 10.78
CA ASN A 77 -10.29 18.07 11.61
C ASN A 77 -10.09 19.58 11.83
N TYR A 78 -8.84 20.00 12.05
CA TYR A 78 -8.50 21.40 12.25
C TYR A 78 -8.73 22.21 10.97
N TYR A 79 -8.31 21.68 9.81
CA TYR A 79 -8.61 22.29 8.51
C TYR A 79 -10.12 22.46 8.30
N ILE A 80 -10.92 21.42 8.55
CA ILE A 80 -12.39 21.48 8.47
C ILE A 80 -12.94 22.59 9.37
N SER A 81 -12.49 22.65 10.63
CA SER A 81 -12.94 23.67 11.59
C SER A 81 -12.60 25.09 11.14
N VAL A 82 -11.40 25.30 10.58
CA VAL A 82 -10.96 26.61 10.07
C VAL A 82 -11.75 26.98 8.81
N SER A 83 -12.07 26.02 7.94
CA SER A 83 -12.90 26.25 6.75
C SER A 83 -14.35 26.60 7.10
N GLU A 84 -14.94 25.95 8.10
CA GLU A 84 -16.29 26.28 8.59
C GLU A 84 -16.36 27.65 9.25
N ALA A 85 -15.33 28.00 10.02
CA ALA A 85 -15.18 29.33 10.61
C ALA A 85 -15.08 30.41 9.52
N TYR A 86 -14.26 30.17 8.49
CA TYR A 86 -14.13 31.08 7.35
C TYR A 86 -15.46 31.31 6.62
N ILE A 87 -16.26 30.26 6.36
CA ILE A 87 -17.61 30.41 5.78
C ILE A 87 -18.47 31.27 6.70
N THR A 88 -18.52 30.94 7.99
CA THR A 88 -19.37 31.63 8.96
C THR A 88 -19.01 33.11 9.09
N ASN A 89 -17.72 33.43 9.08
CA ASN A 89 -17.20 34.80 9.23
C ASN A 89 -17.33 35.63 7.94
N ASN A 90 -17.25 35.01 6.76
CA ASN A 90 -17.35 35.70 5.47
C ASN A 90 -18.77 35.79 4.90
N LEU A 91 -19.75 35.06 5.45
CA LEU A 91 -21.18 35.19 5.08
C LEU A 91 -21.72 36.63 5.16
N ASN A 92 -21.09 37.50 5.97
CA ASN A 92 -21.51 38.88 6.16
C ASN A 92 -20.48 39.94 5.71
N ASN A 93 -19.29 39.53 5.26
CA ASN A 93 -18.16 40.45 5.06
C ASN A 93 -17.55 40.29 3.66
N ASN A 94 -18.01 41.15 2.75
CA ASN A 94 -17.29 41.77 1.62
C ASN A 94 -18.21 41.86 0.39
N PHE A 95 -18.96 42.96 0.31
CA PHE A 95 -19.49 43.42 -0.97
C PHE A 95 -18.31 43.86 -1.84
N THR A 96 -17.78 42.94 -2.65
CA THR A 96 -16.85 43.33 -3.72
C THR A 96 -17.69 43.91 -4.85
N ASP A 97 -17.48 45.18 -5.17
CA ASP A 97 -18.02 45.73 -6.41
C ASP A 97 -17.23 45.16 -7.59
N TYR A 98 -17.80 44.15 -8.25
CA TYR A 98 -17.19 43.48 -9.41
C TYR A 98 -17.06 44.40 -10.63
N TYR A 99 -17.72 45.56 -10.63
CA TYR A 99 -17.63 46.54 -11.71
C TYR A 99 -16.55 47.61 -11.48
N ASP A 100 -15.95 47.66 -10.28
CA ASP A 100 -14.82 48.53 -9.96
C ASP A 100 -13.49 47.75 -9.89
N LEU A 101 -12.59 48.07 -10.83
CA LEU A 101 -11.22 47.54 -10.88
C LEU A 101 -10.45 47.78 -9.57
N ARG A 102 -10.68 48.91 -8.89
CA ARG A 102 -9.97 49.26 -7.66
C ARG A 102 -10.49 48.45 -6.48
N SER A 103 -11.80 48.23 -6.40
CA SER A 103 -12.43 47.29 -5.47
C SER A 103 -11.90 45.86 -5.66
N CYS A 104 -11.85 45.36 -6.90
CA CYS A 104 -11.31 44.04 -7.22
C CYS A 104 -9.84 43.89 -6.80
N SER A 105 -9.00 44.89 -7.09
CA SER A 105 -7.59 44.88 -6.69
C SER A 105 -7.43 44.87 -5.16
N LYS A 106 -8.30 45.58 -4.44
CA LYS A 106 -8.29 45.61 -2.97
C LYS A 106 -8.72 44.27 -2.40
N THR A 107 -9.76 43.63 -2.95
CA THR A 107 -10.18 42.28 -2.54
C THR A 107 -9.06 41.26 -2.76
N ILE A 108 -8.35 41.31 -3.90
CA ILE A 108 -7.21 40.40 -4.15
C ILE A 108 -6.06 40.65 -3.15
N SER A 109 -5.75 41.90 -2.81
CA SER A 109 -4.73 42.21 -1.80
C SER A 109 -5.14 41.69 -0.42
N ASN A 110 -6.40 41.90 -0.04
CA ASN A 110 -6.95 41.41 1.23
C ASN A 110 -6.88 39.88 1.32
N ILE A 111 -7.20 39.17 0.24
CA ILE A 111 -7.09 37.70 0.16
C ILE A 111 -5.64 37.24 0.40
N LYS A 112 -4.65 37.94 -0.18
CA LYS A 112 -3.24 37.59 -0.02
C LYS A 112 -2.71 37.87 1.38
N GLU A 113 -3.27 38.86 2.07
CA GLU A 113 -2.86 39.26 3.42
C GLU A 113 -3.67 38.57 4.53
N ASP A 114 -4.73 37.85 4.16
CA ASP A 114 -5.61 37.16 5.10
C ASP A 114 -4.88 35.96 5.74
N LYS A 115 -4.69 36.06 7.05
CA LYS A 115 -3.98 35.05 7.85
C LYS A 115 -4.75 33.73 7.92
N GLU A 116 -6.08 33.75 7.87
CA GLU A 116 -6.89 32.52 7.88
C GLU A 116 -6.75 31.77 6.56
N LEU A 117 -6.75 32.48 5.43
CA LEU A 117 -6.53 31.87 4.11
C LEU A 117 -5.11 31.31 3.96
N GLN A 118 -4.10 32.06 4.41
CA GLN A 118 -2.71 31.56 4.44
C GLN A 118 -2.56 30.33 5.34
N LEU A 119 -3.29 30.28 6.47
CA LEU A 119 -3.30 29.12 7.35
C LEU A 119 -3.95 27.91 6.65
N GLN A 120 -5.09 28.10 6.00
CA GLN A 120 -5.77 27.04 5.24
C GLN A 120 -4.87 26.46 4.13
N GLU A 121 -4.18 27.31 3.38
CA GLU A 121 -3.26 26.88 2.31
C GLU A 121 -2.13 26.01 2.87
N LYS A 122 -1.52 26.42 3.98
CA LYS A 122 -0.44 25.66 4.65
C LYS A 122 -0.94 24.34 5.25
N LEU A 123 -2.11 24.34 5.89
CA LEU A 123 -2.74 23.12 6.41
C LEU A 123 -3.05 22.14 5.29
N GLN A 124 -3.58 22.64 4.16
CA GLN A 124 -3.84 21.82 2.98
C GLN A 124 -2.55 21.19 2.44
N GLU A 125 -1.47 21.96 2.33
CA GLU A 125 -0.16 21.46 1.91
C GLU A 125 0.34 20.34 2.84
N ASP A 126 0.24 20.53 4.16
CA ASP A 126 0.66 19.53 5.14
C ASP A 126 -0.20 18.26 5.11
N ILE A 127 -1.52 18.40 4.89
CA ILE A 127 -2.43 17.27 4.70
C ILE A 127 -2.04 16.49 3.43
N ILE A 128 -1.76 17.17 2.33
CA ILE A 128 -1.35 16.53 1.07
C ILE A 128 -0.06 15.73 1.29
N TYR A 129 0.97 16.33 1.88
CA TYR A 129 2.21 15.61 2.17
C TYR A 129 2.01 14.46 3.17
N GLY A 130 1.14 14.64 4.16
CA GLY A 130 0.75 13.57 5.08
C GLY A 130 0.11 12.39 4.36
N LEU A 131 -0.76 12.65 3.37
CA LEU A 131 -1.38 11.62 2.53
C LEU A 131 -0.39 10.96 1.56
N GLU A 132 0.56 11.70 0.98
CA GLU A 132 1.64 11.13 0.18
C GLU A 132 2.49 10.16 1.01
N ARG A 133 2.82 10.55 2.24
CA ARG A 133 3.57 9.69 3.17
C ARG A 133 2.77 8.48 3.62
N PHE A 134 1.46 8.64 3.82
CA PHE A 134 0.54 7.51 4.07
C PHE A 134 0.64 6.48 2.94
N ASP A 135 0.52 6.91 1.69
CA ASP A 135 0.60 6.03 0.53
C ASP A 135 1.96 5.35 0.43
N HIS A 136 3.04 6.11 0.66
CA HIS A 136 4.40 5.57 0.64
C HIS A 136 4.61 4.44 1.66
N ILE A 137 4.19 4.64 2.91
CA ILE A 137 4.31 3.65 3.99
C ILE A 137 3.54 2.36 3.62
N ILE A 138 2.33 2.51 3.07
CA ILE A 138 1.50 1.36 2.69
C ILE A 138 2.14 0.59 1.53
N ILE A 139 2.62 1.29 0.50
CA ILE A 139 3.30 0.67 -0.65
C ILE A 139 4.57 -0.06 -0.21
N GLU A 140 5.36 0.54 0.69
CA GLU A 140 6.59 -0.04 1.20
C GLU A 140 6.31 -1.33 1.99
N GLU A 141 5.33 -1.33 2.88
CA GLU A 141 4.93 -2.53 3.63
C GLU A 141 4.44 -3.64 2.71
N LEU A 142 3.62 -3.31 1.70
CA LEU A 142 3.14 -4.28 0.71
C LEU A 142 4.30 -4.85 -0.10
N LYS A 143 5.27 -4.03 -0.48
CA LYS A 143 6.48 -4.45 -1.18
C LYS A 143 7.32 -5.40 -0.31
N HIS A 144 7.52 -5.07 0.96
CA HIS A 144 8.26 -5.91 1.90
C HIS A 144 7.59 -7.28 2.10
N LYS A 145 6.27 -7.30 2.31
CA LYS A 145 5.49 -8.56 2.41
C LYS A 145 5.58 -9.40 1.14
N ASN A 146 5.51 -8.78 -0.03
CA ASN A 146 5.63 -9.50 -1.30
C ASN A 146 7.03 -10.10 -1.49
N ILE A 147 8.10 -9.35 -1.17
CA ILE A 147 9.47 -9.85 -1.25
C ILE A 147 9.65 -11.04 -0.30
N SER A 148 9.22 -10.90 0.95
CA SER A 148 9.30 -11.98 1.94
C SER A 148 8.55 -13.24 1.49
N SER A 149 7.36 -13.08 0.90
CA SER A 149 6.58 -14.20 0.35
C SER A 149 7.31 -14.91 -0.80
N ILE A 150 7.95 -14.15 -1.68
CA ILE A 150 8.75 -14.70 -2.78
C ILE A 150 9.95 -15.49 -2.23
N GLU A 151 10.66 -14.94 -1.25
CA GLU A 151 11.82 -15.60 -0.61
C GLU A 151 11.42 -16.91 0.08
N ILE A 152 10.32 -16.91 0.84
CA ILE A 152 9.80 -18.10 1.50
C ILE A 152 9.42 -19.16 0.46
N THR A 153 8.76 -18.76 -0.62
CA THR A 153 8.36 -19.67 -1.70
C THR A 153 9.58 -20.28 -2.40
N ALA A 154 10.64 -19.49 -2.62
CA ALA A 154 11.89 -19.97 -3.20
C ALA A 154 12.59 -20.99 -2.28
N ILE A 155 12.64 -20.74 -0.98
CA ILE A 155 13.18 -21.70 0.01
C ILE A 155 12.40 -23.01 -0.03
N LEU A 156 11.06 -22.94 -0.06
CA LEU A 156 10.18 -24.10 -0.09
C LEU A 156 10.39 -24.95 -1.35
N LEU A 157 10.60 -24.31 -2.50
CA LEU A 157 10.95 -24.99 -3.75
C LEU A 157 12.29 -25.72 -3.65
N VAL A 158 13.33 -25.10 -3.08
CA VAL A 158 14.65 -25.74 -2.88
C VAL A 158 14.52 -26.96 -1.97
N VAL A 159 13.77 -26.85 -0.88
CA VAL A 159 13.49 -27.98 0.03
C VAL A 159 12.76 -29.10 -0.71
N CYS A 160 11.73 -28.79 -1.49
CA CYS A 160 11.03 -29.78 -2.31
C CYS A 160 11.97 -30.48 -3.32
N PHE A 161 12.84 -29.73 -3.99
CA PHE A 161 13.81 -30.31 -4.93
C PHE A 161 14.79 -31.25 -4.24
N THR A 162 15.35 -30.84 -3.09
CA THR A 162 16.29 -31.67 -2.34
C THR A 162 15.64 -32.96 -1.84
N ILE A 163 14.40 -32.90 -1.34
CA ILE A 163 13.64 -34.09 -0.93
C ILE A 163 13.41 -35.01 -2.12
N ASN A 164 13.00 -34.48 -3.28
CA ASN A 164 12.79 -35.29 -4.49
C ASN A 164 14.08 -35.99 -4.94
N ILE A 165 15.22 -35.30 -4.93
CA ILE A 165 16.53 -35.89 -5.25
C ILE A 165 16.89 -37.01 -4.26
N MET A 166 16.67 -36.80 -2.96
CA MET A 166 16.87 -37.81 -1.92
C MET A 166 16.00 -39.05 -2.16
N VAL A 167 14.70 -38.87 -2.41
CA VAL A 167 13.77 -39.97 -2.69
C VAL A 167 14.19 -40.74 -3.94
N TYR A 168 14.60 -40.05 -5.00
CA TYR A 168 15.10 -40.70 -6.22
C TYR A 168 16.35 -41.54 -5.94
N LYS A 169 17.33 -40.99 -5.21
CA LYS A 169 18.58 -41.71 -4.87
C LYS A 169 18.35 -42.91 -3.96
N ILE A 170 17.46 -42.80 -2.97
CA ILE A 170 17.25 -43.85 -1.96
C ILE A 170 16.30 -44.93 -2.50
N LYS A 171 15.13 -44.54 -3.01
CA LYS A 171 14.11 -45.51 -3.40
C LYS A 171 14.27 -45.97 -4.85
N ILE A 172 14.24 -45.03 -5.78
CA ILE A 172 14.18 -45.38 -7.22
C ILE A 172 15.47 -46.04 -7.67
N LYS A 173 16.62 -45.45 -7.34
CA LYS A 173 17.92 -46.03 -7.72
C LYS A 173 18.18 -47.39 -7.08
N SER A 174 17.75 -47.58 -5.83
CA SER A 174 17.89 -48.88 -5.15
C SER A 174 17.07 -49.97 -5.84
N VAL A 175 15.79 -49.70 -6.10
CA VAL A 175 14.89 -50.64 -6.79
C VAL A 175 15.40 -50.94 -8.20
N MET A 176 15.89 -49.93 -8.91
CA MET A 176 16.40 -50.10 -10.27
C MET A 176 17.69 -50.91 -10.31
N ASN A 177 18.57 -50.76 -9.31
CA ASN A 177 19.76 -51.60 -9.16
C ASN A 177 19.39 -53.05 -8.83
N GLU A 178 18.42 -53.26 -7.93
CA GLU A 178 17.94 -54.59 -7.56
C GLU A 178 17.34 -55.31 -8.77
N LYS A 179 16.48 -54.63 -9.55
CA LYS A 179 15.92 -55.17 -10.79
C LYS A 179 16.98 -55.45 -11.85
N LYS A 180 18.01 -54.61 -11.95
CA LYS A 180 19.15 -54.87 -12.85
C LYS A 180 19.91 -56.13 -12.43
N HIS A 181 20.06 -56.36 -11.11
CA HIS A 181 20.72 -57.55 -10.59
C HIS A 181 19.91 -58.81 -10.87
N GLU A 182 18.61 -58.80 -10.59
CA GLU A 182 17.70 -59.91 -10.92
C GLU A 182 17.76 -60.27 -12.42
N MET A 183 17.78 -59.27 -13.30
CA MET A 183 17.84 -59.48 -14.75
C MET A 183 19.18 -60.09 -15.19
N ASN A 184 20.29 -59.66 -14.58
CA ASN A 184 21.60 -60.27 -14.81
C ASN A 184 21.65 -61.72 -14.34
N ASP A 185 21.10 -62.02 -13.16
CA ASP A 185 21.07 -63.38 -12.62
C ASP A 185 20.24 -64.30 -13.53
N LEU A 186 19.12 -63.81 -14.07
CA LEU A 186 18.29 -64.54 -15.04
C LEU A 186 19.03 -64.84 -16.34
N ILE A 187 19.82 -63.86 -16.83
CA ILE A 187 20.68 -64.03 -18.00
C ILE A 187 21.76 -65.09 -17.71
N THR A 188 22.44 -65.00 -16.57
CA THR A 188 23.47 -65.97 -16.17
C THR A 188 22.89 -67.37 -16.01
N LEU A 189 21.71 -67.51 -15.40
CA LEU A 189 20.98 -68.77 -15.30
C LEU A 189 20.69 -69.33 -16.70
N ALA A 190 20.16 -68.51 -17.61
CA ALA A 190 19.87 -68.93 -18.99
C ALA A 190 21.12 -69.41 -19.74
N PHE A 191 22.28 -68.78 -19.51
CA PHE A 191 23.56 -69.20 -20.09
C PHE A 191 24.19 -70.42 -19.39
N MET A 192 23.83 -70.70 -18.13
CA MET A 192 24.28 -71.89 -17.40
C MET A 192 23.47 -73.15 -17.73
N ILE A 193 22.30 -73.04 -18.38
CA ILE A 193 21.55 -74.21 -18.82
C ILE A 193 22.36 -74.96 -19.88
N PRO A 194 22.75 -76.23 -19.65
CA PRO A 194 23.51 -77.00 -20.61
C PRO A 194 22.72 -77.14 -21.92
N ARG A 195 23.39 -76.96 -23.06
CA ARG A 195 22.76 -76.99 -24.41
C ARG A 195 21.99 -78.27 -24.70
N GLU A 196 22.33 -79.36 -24.01
CA GLU A 196 21.63 -80.66 -24.08
C GLU A 196 20.18 -80.61 -23.57
N VAL A 197 19.88 -79.71 -22.63
CA VAL A 197 18.52 -79.48 -22.11
C VAL A 197 17.76 -78.55 -23.05
N ILE A 198 18.41 -77.51 -23.58
CA ILE A 198 17.82 -76.56 -24.53
C ILE A 198 17.39 -77.27 -25.83
N ASN A 199 18.20 -78.21 -26.33
CA ASN A 199 17.89 -79.02 -27.52
C ASN A 199 16.77 -80.07 -27.30
N LYS A 200 16.27 -80.26 -26.08
CA LYS A 200 15.11 -81.12 -25.80
C LYS A 200 13.77 -80.37 -25.84
N VAL A 201 13.79 -79.03 -25.78
CA VAL A 201 12.57 -78.20 -25.77
C VAL A 201 12.11 -77.93 -27.21
N PRO A 202 10.82 -78.11 -27.55
CA PRO A 202 10.33 -78.12 -28.94
C PRO A 202 10.69 -76.91 -29.83
N PRO A 203 10.69 -75.64 -29.36
CA PRO A 203 10.91 -74.49 -30.22
C PRO A 203 12.38 -74.20 -30.55
N TYR A 204 13.33 -74.94 -29.96
CA TYR A 204 14.78 -74.76 -30.17
C TYR A 204 15.49 -75.99 -30.76
N LYS A 205 14.73 -77.04 -31.10
CA LYS A 205 15.23 -78.13 -31.94
C LYS A 205 15.54 -77.56 -33.33
N LYS A 206 16.82 -77.63 -33.75
CA LYS A 206 17.16 -77.60 -35.17
C LYS A 206 16.72 -78.91 -35.82
#